data_AF-A0A7K4DA01-F1
#
_entry.id   AF-A0A7K4DA01-F1
#
_cell.length_a   1.000
_cell.length_b   1.000
_cell.length_c   1.000
_cell.angle_alpha   90.00
_cell.angle_beta   90.00
_cell.angle_gamma   90.00
#
_symmetry.space_group_name_H-M   'P 1'
#
loop_
_entity.id
_entity.type
_entity.pdbx_description
1 polymer ?
#
loop_
_entity_poly.entity_id
_entity_poly.type
_entity_poly.pdbx_seq_one_letter_code
_entity_poly.pdbx_strand_id
1 'polypeptide(L)'
;MKKISVAIISFFLLVSIIGISSVFGCCVKEFYATNDTVHVGEFITIVSVDYVPGSCSVDPSHIVLQNEDETNSDKAILVSSKCDPGTGTLTVTYRAVKQGKVYFKYAGCEKPVVTILPEPHPMFSFMRILGFGKPK
;
A
#
# COMPACT_ATOMS: atom_id res chain seq x y z
N MET A 1 -18.62 -12.69 50.19
CA MET A 1 -18.84 -12.79 48.72
C MET A 1 -18.33 -11.54 47.98
N LYS A 2 -17.01 -11.26 47.97
CA LYS A 2 -16.45 -10.10 47.22
C LYS A 2 -15.15 -10.39 46.47
N LYS A 3 -14.50 -11.53 46.70
CA LYS A 3 -13.15 -11.82 46.15
C LYS A 3 -13.14 -12.70 44.90
N ILE A 4 -14.22 -13.43 44.62
CA ILE A 4 -14.30 -14.38 43.49
C ILE A 4 -14.77 -13.68 42.20
N SER A 5 -15.58 -12.62 42.32
CA SER A 5 -16.14 -11.91 41.15
C SER A 5 -15.08 -11.15 40.33
N VAL A 6 -14.01 -10.67 40.99
CA VAL A 6 -12.94 -9.90 40.33
C VAL A 6 -12.05 -10.80 39.48
N ALA A 7 -11.82 -12.05 39.90
CA ALA A 7 -11.00 -13.00 39.16
C ALA A 7 -11.66 -13.46 37.86
N ILE A 8 -12.99 -13.67 37.86
CA ILE A 8 -13.74 -14.13 36.68
C ILE A 8 -13.83 -13.04 35.61
N ILE A 9 -14.01 -11.78 36.01
CA ILE A 9 -14.04 -10.63 35.10
C ILE A 9 -12.65 -10.38 34.47
N SER A 10 -11.58 -10.55 35.26
CA SER A 10 -10.20 -10.44 34.75
C SER A 10 -9.85 -11.55 33.76
N PHE A 11 -10.39 -12.76 33.93
CA PHE A 11 -10.13 -13.87 33.01
C PHE A 11 -10.90 -13.69 31.69
N PHE A 12 -12.13 -13.15 31.74
CA PHE A 12 -12.90 -12.81 30.54
C PHE A 12 -12.26 -11.67 29.73
N LEU A 13 -11.66 -10.67 30.39
CA LEU A 13 -10.96 -9.58 29.71
C LEU A 13 -9.66 -10.02 29.02
N LEU A 14 -9.00 -11.06 29.50
CA LEU A 14 -7.78 -11.60 28.88
C LEU A 14 -8.06 -12.40 27.60
N VAL A 15 -9.21 -13.07 27.50
CA VAL A 15 -9.59 -13.84 26.30
C VAL A 15 -10.15 -12.93 25.19
N SER A 16 -10.68 -11.75 25.54
CA SER A 16 -11.22 -10.78 24.56
C SER A 16 -10.15 -10.00 23.77
N ILE A 17 -8.85 -10.17 24.05
CA ILE A 17 -7.76 -9.53 23.27
C ILE A 17 -7.29 -10.44 22.12
N ILE A 18 -7.80 -11.67 22.01
CA ILE A 18 -7.76 -12.41 20.75
C ILE A 18 -8.86 -11.82 19.89
N GLY A 19 -8.62 -10.58 19.46
CA GLY A 19 -9.34 -9.98 18.36
C GLY A 19 -9.29 -10.99 17.25
N ILE A 20 -10.46 -11.50 16.89
CA ILE A 20 -10.68 -12.32 15.71
C ILE A 20 -10.40 -11.36 14.55
N SER A 21 -9.12 -11.12 14.25
CA SER A 21 -8.70 -10.62 12.96
C SER A 21 -9.25 -11.65 12.00
N SER A 22 -10.29 -11.25 11.30
CA SER A 22 -11.01 -12.04 10.32
C SER A 22 -9.97 -12.62 9.36
N VAL A 23 -9.63 -13.90 9.54
CA VAL A 23 -8.77 -14.67 8.64
C VAL A 23 -9.61 -15.06 7.43
N PHE A 24 -10.21 -14.08 6.75
CA PHE A 24 -10.54 -14.25 5.34
C PHE A 24 -9.20 -14.10 4.62
N GLY A 25 -8.52 -15.24 4.45
CA GLY A 25 -7.18 -15.28 3.87
C GLY A 25 -7.13 -14.57 2.52
N CYS A 26 -6.07 -13.80 2.32
CA CYS A 26 -5.73 -13.19 1.04
C CYS A 26 -5.75 -14.26 -0.07
N CYS A 27 -6.34 -13.92 -1.23
CA CYS A 27 -6.40 -14.86 -2.36
C CYS A 27 -5.02 -15.13 -3.00
N VAL A 28 -4.01 -14.38 -2.57
CA VAL A 28 -2.60 -14.57 -2.94
C VAL A 28 -1.74 -14.78 -1.71
N LYS A 29 -0.58 -15.39 -1.91
CA LYS A 29 0.37 -15.67 -0.84
C LYS A 29 0.97 -14.38 -0.29
N GLU A 30 1.33 -13.47 -1.17
CA GLU A 30 1.95 -12.19 -0.83
C GLU A 30 1.33 -11.08 -1.67
N PHE A 31 1.09 -9.91 -1.04
CA PHE A 31 0.59 -8.71 -1.70
C PHE A 31 1.20 -7.48 -1.01
N TYR A 32 2.17 -6.83 -1.64
CA TYR A 32 2.93 -5.74 -1.01
C TYR A 32 3.38 -4.68 -2.00
N ALA A 33 3.71 -3.50 -1.48
CA ALA A 33 4.37 -2.44 -2.24
C ALA A 33 5.89 -2.57 -2.06
N THR A 34 6.67 -2.37 -3.13
CA THR A 34 8.14 -2.41 -3.04
C THR A 34 8.71 -1.18 -2.32
N ASN A 35 8.01 -0.05 -2.40
CA ASN A 35 8.36 1.20 -1.74
C ASN A 35 7.14 1.70 -0.96
N ASP A 36 7.35 2.11 0.28
CA ASP A 36 6.34 2.70 1.17
C ASP A 36 6.21 4.22 0.98
N THR A 37 7.21 4.84 0.35
CA THR A 37 7.29 6.28 0.09
C THR A 37 7.82 6.55 -1.30
N VAL A 38 7.14 7.45 -2.04
CA VAL A 38 7.57 7.92 -3.37
C VAL A 38 7.26 9.40 -3.53
N HIS A 39 7.83 10.09 -4.50
CA HIS A 39 7.45 11.44 -4.88
C HIS A 39 6.43 11.46 -6.03
N VAL A 40 5.66 12.55 -6.16
CA VAL A 40 4.83 12.80 -7.35
C VAL A 40 5.72 12.72 -8.60
N GLY A 41 5.27 11.97 -9.60
CA GLY A 41 5.99 11.70 -10.84
C GLY A 41 6.73 10.36 -10.87
N GLU A 42 7.06 9.79 -9.70
CA GLU A 42 7.75 8.51 -9.56
C GLU A 42 6.81 7.30 -9.70
N PHE A 43 7.40 6.10 -9.79
CA PHE A 43 6.67 4.85 -9.94
C PHE A 43 6.49 4.12 -8.61
N ILE A 44 5.28 3.62 -8.40
CA ILE A 44 4.91 2.71 -7.32
C ILE A 44 4.83 1.32 -7.91
N THR A 45 5.47 0.34 -7.29
CA THR A 45 5.39 -1.07 -7.72
C THR A 45 4.69 -1.89 -6.66
N ILE A 46 3.62 -2.56 -7.07
CA ILE A 46 2.87 -3.53 -6.28
C ILE A 46 3.20 -4.91 -6.80
N VAL A 47 3.51 -5.82 -5.89
CA VAL A 47 3.85 -7.21 -6.20
C VAL A 47 2.80 -8.10 -5.56
N SER A 48 2.24 -9.01 -6.36
CA SER A 48 1.43 -10.12 -5.86
C SER A 48 2.05 -11.45 -6.25
N VAL A 49 2.05 -12.41 -5.32
CA VAL A 49 2.59 -13.76 -5.54
C VAL A 49 1.51 -14.78 -5.31
N ASP A 50 1.20 -15.57 -6.32
CA ASP A 50 0.22 -16.65 -6.23
C ASP A 50 0.71 -17.80 -5.34
N TYR A 51 -0.23 -18.58 -4.79
CA TYR A 51 0.09 -19.81 -4.06
C TYR A 51 0.63 -20.92 -4.98
N VAL A 52 0.23 -20.90 -6.25
CA VAL A 52 0.57 -21.92 -7.23
C VAL A 52 1.37 -21.26 -8.35
N PRO A 53 2.64 -21.65 -8.56
CA PRO A 53 3.42 -21.17 -9.70
C PRO A 53 2.82 -21.73 -11.00
N GLY A 54 2.90 -20.96 -12.09
CA GLY A 54 2.38 -21.35 -13.41
C GLY A 54 1.30 -20.42 -13.99
N SER A 55 0.77 -19.49 -13.21
CA SER A 55 -0.19 -18.47 -13.67
C SER A 55 -0.10 -17.19 -12.84
N CYS A 56 -0.73 -16.11 -13.30
CA CYS A 56 -1.07 -14.96 -12.46
C CYS A 56 -2.59 -14.88 -12.34
N SER A 57 -3.09 -15.25 -11.18
CA SER A 57 -4.52 -15.31 -10.84
C SER A 57 -5.11 -13.93 -10.57
N VAL A 58 -4.26 -12.97 -10.18
CA VAL A 58 -4.64 -11.58 -9.95
C VAL A 58 -4.81 -10.87 -11.29
N ASP A 59 -6.01 -10.37 -11.53
CA ASP A 59 -6.24 -9.37 -12.57
C ASP A 59 -5.84 -7.98 -12.02
N PRO A 60 -4.90 -7.26 -12.65
CA PRO A 60 -4.52 -5.90 -12.24
C PRO A 60 -5.71 -4.93 -12.13
N SER A 61 -6.79 -5.14 -12.90
CA SER A 61 -8.00 -4.31 -12.86
C SER A 61 -8.81 -4.49 -11.58
N HIS A 62 -8.61 -5.57 -10.85
CA HIS A 62 -9.24 -5.82 -9.54
C HIS A 62 -8.47 -5.20 -8.37
N ILE A 63 -7.29 -4.61 -8.62
CA ILE A 63 -6.56 -3.84 -7.61
C ILE A 63 -7.16 -2.44 -7.53
N VAL A 64 -7.88 -2.16 -6.45
CA VAL A 64 -8.57 -0.89 -6.24
C VAL A 64 -7.67 0.05 -5.46
N LEU A 65 -7.50 1.28 -5.97
CA LEU A 65 -6.81 2.34 -5.26
C LEU A 65 -7.79 3.06 -4.34
N GLN A 66 -7.46 3.12 -3.06
CA GLN A 66 -8.30 3.75 -2.05
C GLN A 66 -7.56 4.89 -1.33
N ASN A 67 -8.33 5.86 -0.87
CA ASN A 67 -7.91 6.85 0.12
C ASN A 67 -8.06 6.28 1.54
N GLU A 68 -7.63 7.04 2.54
CA GLU A 68 -7.75 6.66 3.97
C GLU A 68 -9.21 6.48 4.41
N ASP A 69 -10.14 7.20 3.79
CA ASP A 69 -11.59 7.08 3.98
C ASP A 69 -12.24 5.98 3.12
N GLU A 70 -11.44 5.09 2.53
CA GLU A 70 -11.84 3.98 1.65
C GLU A 70 -12.53 4.38 0.34
N THR A 71 -12.58 5.67 0.00
CA THR A 71 -13.07 6.14 -1.29
C THR A 71 -12.06 5.84 -2.41
N ASN A 72 -12.53 5.77 -3.65
CA ASN A 72 -11.63 5.60 -4.81
C ASN A 72 -10.61 6.74 -4.88
N SER A 73 -9.34 6.39 -5.04
CA SER A 73 -8.25 7.36 -5.14
C SER A 73 -7.84 7.59 -6.58
N ASP A 74 -7.54 8.84 -6.91
CA ASP A 74 -6.97 9.27 -8.19
C ASP A 74 -5.49 9.71 -8.05
N LYS A 75 -4.85 9.33 -6.94
CA LYS A 75 -3.47 9.73 -6.62
C LYS A 75 -2.40 8.95 -7.37
N ALA A 76 -2.74 7.80 -7.94
CA ALA A 76 -1.84 7.03 -8.80
C ALA A 76 -2.62 6.43 -9.98
N ILE A 77 -1.91 6.20 -11.09
CA ILE A 77 -2.50 5.71 -12.34
C ILE A 77 -1.75 4.45 -12.76
N LEU A 78 -2.48 3.40 -13.15
CA LEU A 78 -1.89 2.17 -13.67
C LEU A 78 -1.12 2.45 -14.97
N VAL A 79 0.15 2.06 -15.02
CA VAL A 79 1.03 2.24 -16.19
C VAL A 79 1.22 0.91 -16.91
N SER A 80 1.54 -0.13 -16.16
CA SER A 80 1.83 -1.45 -16.72
C SER A 80 1.59 -2.54 -15.70
N SER A 81 1.38 -3.75 -16.19
CA SER A 81 1.43 -4.97 -15.39
C SER A 81 2.24 -6.02 -16.13
N LYS A 82 2.95 -6.85 -15.37
CA LYS A 82 3.76 -7.94 -15.91
C LYS A 82 3.53 -9.18 -15.06
N CYS A 83 3.14 -10.27 -15.72
CA CYS A 83 3.06 -11.58 -15.12
C CYS A 83 4.34 -12.36 -15.43
N ASP A 84 4.97 -12.93 -14.39
CA ASP A 84 5.97 -13.98 -14.53
C ASP A 84 5.33 -15.34 -14.21
N PRO A 85 4.97 -16.14 -15.23
CA PRO A 85 4.32 -17.43 -15.01
C PRO A 85 5.24 -18.46 -14.34
N GLY A 86 6.57 -18.30 -14.43
CA GLY A 86 7.52 -19.22 -13.81
C GLY A 86 7.47 -19.15 -12.28
N THR A 87 7.21 -17.97 -11.73
CA THR A 87 7.14 -17.71 -10.28
C THR A 87 5.72 -17.46 -9.78
N GLY A 88 4.75 -17.29 -10.68
CA GLY A 88 3.40 -16.86 -10.33
C GLY A 88 3.36 -15.44 -9.76
N THR A 89 4.31 -14.59 -10.17
CA THR A 89 4.44 -13.23 -9.65
C THR A 89 3.87 -12.22 -10.63
N LEU A 90 2.88 -11.45 -10.18
CA LEU A 90 2.39 -10.29 -10.89
C LEU A 90 3.05 -9.03 -10.32
N THR A 91 3.67 -8.25 -11.18
CA THR A 91 4.21 -6.93 -10.87
C THR A 91 3.35 -5.88 -11.54
N VAL A 92 2.76 -4.99 -10.75
CA VAL A 92 1.88 -3.92 -11.23
C VAL A 92 2.52 -2.58 -10.91
N THR A 93 2.73 -1.77 -11.95
CA THR A 93 3.40 -0.47 -11.85
C THR A 93 2.39 0.64 -12.02
N TYR A 94 2.36 1.54 -11.04
CA TYR A 94 1.55 2.75 -11.04
C TYR A 94 2.46 3.98 -11.10
N ARG A 95 1.98 5.07 -11.68
CA ARG A 95 2.63 6.38 -11.61
C ARG A 95 1.94 7.24 -10.56
N ALA A 96 2.71 7.79 -9.63
CA ALA A 96 2.22 8.75 -8.65
C ALA A 96 1.90 10.09 -9.33
N VAL A 97 0.68 10.59 -9.16
CA VAL A 97 0.20 11.83 -9.80
C VAL A 97 -0.22 12.91 -8.81
N LYS A 98 -0.62 12.54 -7.59
CA LYS A 98 -0.98 13.49 -6.54
C LYS A 98 -0.42 13.06 -5.19
N GLN A 99 -0.07 14.04 -4.37
CA GLN A 99 0.45 13.82 -3.02
C GLN A 99 -0.59 13.20 -2.07
N GLY A 100 -0.10 12.53 -1.04
CA GLY A 100 -0.88 11.92 0.03
C GLY A 100 -0.73 10.40 0.08
N LYS A 101 -1.39 9.79 1.07
CA LYS A 101 -1.43 8.33 1.21
C LYS A 101 -2.40 7.72 0.19
N VAL A 102 -1.98 6.61 -0.41
CA VAL A 102 -2.79 5.76 -1.27
C VAL A 102 -2.70 4.31 -0.78
N TYR A 103 -3.83 3.62 -0.78
CA TYR A 103 -3.98 2.25 -0.31
C TYR A 103 -4.29 1.36 -1.51
N PHE A 104 -3.61 0.22 -1.62
CA PHE A 104 -3.89 -0.76 -2.66
C PHE A 104 -4.72 -1.89 -2.06
N LYS A 105 -5.94 -2.07 -2.53
CA LYS A 105 -6.86 -3.10 -2.02
C LYS A 105 -7.00 -4.21 -3.04
N TYR A 106 -6.79 -5.44 -2.58
CA TYR A 106 -7.08 -6.66 -3.31
C TYR A 106 -7.77 -7.67 -2.38
N ALA A 107 -8.60 -8.56 -2.94
CA ALA A 107 -9.59 -9.36 -2.22
C ALA A 107 -9.01 -10.13 -1.02
N GLY A 108 -9.44 -9.77 0.20
CA GLY A 108 -9.01 -10.42 1.45
C GLY A 108 -7.56 -10.15 1.86
N CYS A 109 -6.82 -9.35 1.08
CA CYS A 109 -5.42 -9.07 1.34
C CYS A 109 -5.24 -7.85 2.25
N GLU A 110 -4.12 -7.85 2.99
CA GLU A 110 -3.63 -6.64 3.65
C GLU A 110 -3.50 -5.52 2.61
N LYS A 111 -3.79 -4.27 3.00
CA LYS A 111 -3.80 -3.13 2.09
C LYS A 111 -2.44 -2.42 2.16
N PRO A 112 -1.52 -2.60 1.19
CA PRO A 112 -0.26 -1.85 1.19
C PRO A 112 -0.56 -0.36 1.10
N VAL A 113 0.17 0.40 1.92
CA VAL A 113 0.05 1.85 1.97
C VAL A 113 1.30 2.47 1.39
N VAL A 114 1.14 3.41 0.48
CA VAL A 114 2.24 4.18 -0.08
C VAL A 114 1.98 5.66 0.16
N THR A 115 2.98 6.34 0.71
CA THR A 115 2.95 7.78 0.96
C THR A 115 3.56 8.50 -0.24
N ILE A 116 2.76 9.27 -0.96
CA ILE A 116 3.21 10.09 -2.08
C ILE A 116 3.58 11.47 -1.56
N LEU A 117 4.86 11.79 -1.53
CA LEU A 117 5.40 13.09 -1.20
C LEU A 117 5.25 14.07 -2.37
N PRO A 118 5.23 15.40 -2.11
CA PRO A 118 5.26 16.40 -3.16
C PRO A 118 6.45 16.19 -4.10
N GLU A 119 6.35 16.65 -5.34
CA GLU A 119 7.50 16.66 -6.25
C GLU A 119 8.67 17.40 -5.57
N PRO A 120 9.89 16.83 -5.56
CA PRO A 120 11.03 17.48 -4.94
C PRO A 120 11.25 18.83 -5.62
N HIS A 121 10.96 19.91 -4.89
CA HIS A 121 11.12 21.25 -5.44
C HIS A 121 12.58 21.43 -5.85
N PRO A 122 12.86 21.80 -7.12
CA PRO A 122 14.23 22.02 -7.53
C PRO A 122 14.75 23.23 -6.75
N MET A 123 15.64 22.98 -5.79
CA MET A 123 16.37 24.00 -5.04
C MET A 123 16.99 25.06 -5.98
N PHE A 124 17.29 24.64 -7.22
CA PHE A 124 17.75 25.49 -8.32
C PHE A 124 16.81 26.67 -8.67
N SER A 125 15.49 26.49 -8.57
CA SER A 125 14.54 27.60 -8.80
C SER A 125 14.65 28.66 -7.71
N PHE A 126 14.88 28.25 -6.47
CA PHE A 126 15.08 29.17 -5.35
C PHE A 126 16.45 29.85 -5.39
N MET A 127 17.52 29.14 -5.75
CA MET A 127 18.86 29.72 -5.89
C MET A 127 18.90 30.82 -6.96
N ARG A 128 18.15 30.65 -8.07
CA ARG A 128 18.03 31.66 -9.12
C ARG A 128 17.27 32.91 -8.66
N ILE A 129 16.24 32.76 -7.81
CA ILE A 129 15.52 33.88 -7.17
C ILE A 129 16.42 34.60 -6.15
N LEU A 130 17.24 33.85 -5.41
CA LEU A 130 18.21 34.37 -4.44
C LEU A 130 19.50 34.93 -5.08
N GLY A 131 19.58 34.98 -6.41
CA GLY A 131 20.67 35.62 -7.14
C GLY A 131 21.95 34.78 -7.31
N PHE A 132 21.97 33.53 -6.86
CA PHE A 132 23.06 32.60 -7.13
C PHE A 132 22.93 32.04 -8.55
N GLY A 133 23.78 32.51 -9.47
CA GLY A 133 23.83 31.99 -10.86
C GLY A 133 23.76 33.05 -11.97
N LYS A 134 23.83 34.35 -11.67
CA LYS A 134 24.09 35.35 -12.72
C LYS A 134 25.53 35.18 -13.23
N PRO A 135 25.77 34.88 -14.51
CA PRO A 135 27.11 34.98 -15.08
C PRO A 135 27.58 36.45 -14.97
N LYS A 136 28.85 36.63 -14.58
CA LYS A 136 29.52 37.93 -14.60
C LYS A 136 29.60 38.48 -16.01
#